data_AF-A0A7S2Z3G5-F1
#
_entry.id   AF-A0A7S2Z3G5-F1
#
_cell.length_a   1.000
_cell.length_b   1.000
_cell.length_c   1.000
_cell.angle_alpha   90.00
_cell.angle_beta   90.00
_cell.angle_gamma   90.00
#
_symmetry.space_group_name_H-M   'P 1'
#
loop_
_entity.id
_entity.type
_entity.pdbx_description
1 polymer ?
#
loop_
_entity_poly.entity_id
_entity_poly.type
_entity_poly.pdbx_seq_one_letter_code
_entity_poly.pdbx_strand_id
1 'polypeptide(L)'
;IGLIDYGQVKALGERERRRYAKLILHLASGDRRATVAHATGEMGLRTRHMKEDVIYKLLCFFHDRDTDDVTGGRNIQNFMDWANAEDPIEELDDNYVMVGRVALLLRGLGNAFNLKLRVTQYWKKEAKRFLQTHPEPNAFEE
;
A
#
# COMPACT_ATOMS: atom_id res chain seq x y z
N ILE A 1 19.08 14.56 -9.23
CA ILE A 1 18.88 13.14 -9.63
C ILE A 1 18.20 13.16 -10.99
N GLY A 2 18.82 12.59 -12.02
CA GLY A 2 18.19 12.39 -13.33
C GLY A 2 17.52 11.01 -13.38
N LEU A 3 16.23 10.95 -13.74
CA LEU A 3 15.50 9.70 -13.92
C LEU A 3 15.54 9.33 -15.40
N ILE A 4 16.21 8.23 -15.75
CA ILE A 4 16.55 7.87 -17.14
C ILE A 4 15.90 6.57 -17.63
N ASP A 5 15.38 5.74 -16.71
CA ASP A 5 14.74 4.47 -17.05
C ASP A 5 13.23 4.55 -16.80
N TYR A 6 12.46 4.30 -17.85
CA TYR A 6 11.00 4.30 -17.86
C TYR A 6 10.44 2.97 -18.40
N GLY A 7 11.24 1.90 -18.40
CA GLY A 7 10.86 0.59 -18.94
C GLY A 7 9.77 -0.16 -18.15
N GLN A 8 9.41 0.32 -16.95
CA GLN A 8 8.40 -0.28 -16.07
C GLN A 8 7.34 0.75 -15.61
N VAL A 9 6.91 1.63 -16.51
CA VAL A 9 5.83 2.59 -16.24
C VAL A 9 4.46 1.92 -16.38
N LYS A 10 3.58 2.14 -15.40
CA LYS A 10 2.18 1.71 -15.44
C LYS A 10 1.26 2.91 -15.24
N ALA A 11 0.30 3.08 -16.14
CA ALA A 11 -0.74 4.09 -15.98
C ALA A 11 -1.79 3.59 -14.97
N LEU A 12 -2.17 4.45 -14.03
CA LEU A 12 -3.28 4.20 -13.10
C LEU A 12 -4.42 5.14 -13.46
N GLY A 13 -5.62 4.57 -13.61
CA GLY A 13 -6.84 5.35 -13.78
C GLY A 13 -7.14 6.20 -12.55
N GLU A 14 -8.01 7.20 -12.71
CA GLU A 14 -8.35 8.11 -11.61
C GLU A 14 -8.95 7.36 -10.41
N ARG A 15 -9.81 6.37 -10.69
CA ARG A 15 -10.44 5.53 -9.67
C ARG A 15 -9.40 4.77 -8.84
N GLU A 16 -8.41 4.15 -9.48
CA GLU A 16 -7.34 3.42 -8.79
C GLU A 16 -6.44 4.39 -8.01
N ARG A 17 -6.13 5.56 -8.57
CA ARG A 17 -5.36 6.62 -7.88
C ARG A 17 -6.08 7.13 -6.64
N ARG A 18 -7.40 7.29 -6.70
CA ARG A 18 -8.26 7.71 -5.58
C ARG A 18 -8.27 6.68 -4.47
N ARG A 19 -8.51 5.42 -4.81
CA ARG A 19 -8.48 4.30 -3.86
C ARG A 19 -7.11 4.18 -3.20
N TYR A 20 -6.03 4.33 -3.97
CA TYR A 20 -4.70 4.30 -3.40
C TYR A 20 -4.41 5.51 -2.49
N ALA A 21 -4.85 6.71 -2.88
CA ALA A 21 -4.72 7.91 -2.05
C ALA A 21 -5.42 7.74 -0.69
N LYS A 22 -6.64 7.19 -0.66
CA LYS A 22 -7.36 6.86 0.59
C LYS A 22 -6.56 5.86 1.45
N LEU A 23 -6.04 4.79 0.86
CA LEU A 23 -5.19 3.81 1.57
C LEU A 23 -3.99 4.48 2.24
N ILE A 24 -3.28 5.35 1.52
CA ILE A 24 -2.13 6.10 2.05
C ILE A 24 -2.54 6.93 3.29
N LEU A 25 -3.71 7.57 3.27
CA LEU A 25 -4.17 8.35 4.41
C LEU A 25 -4.53 7.49 5.62
N HIS A 26 -5.17 6.34 5.42
CA HIS A 26 -5.50 5.40 6.50
C HIS A 26 -4.25 4.79 7.13
N LEU A 27 -3.27 4.38 6.32
CA LEU A 27 -1.99 3.89 6.83
C LEU A 27 -1.21 5.00 7.56
N ALA A 28 -1.19 6.22 6.99
CA ALA A 28 -0.47 7.34 7.59
C ALA A 28 -1.06 7.81 8.93
N SER A 29 -2.36 7.58 9.18
CA SER A 29 -3.00 7.85 10.47
C SER A 29 -2.82 6.70 11.46
N GLY A 30 -2.41 5.51 11.01
CA GLY A 30 -2.38 4.31 11.83
C GLY A 30 -3.76 3.71 12.10
N ASP A 31 -4.78 4.12 11.35
CA ASP A 31 -6.14 3.59 11.50
C ASP A 31 -6.23 2.21 10.83
N ARG A 32 -5.98 1.18 11.62
CA ARG A 32 -6.00 -0.21 11.18
C ARG A 32 -7.36 -0.64 10.64
N ARG A 33 -8.44 -0.28 11.33
CA ARG A 33 -9.80 -0.69 10.94
C ARG A 33 -10.16 -0.07 9.60
N ALA A 34 -9.94 1.23 9.43
CA ALA A 34 -10.22 1.90 8.15
C ALA A 34 -9.31 1.39 7.02
N THR A 35 -8.03 1.12 7.32
CA THR A 35 -7.09 0.55 6.34
C THR A 35 -7.59 -0.79 5.79
N VAL A 36 -7.96 -1.71 6.67
CA VAL A 36 -8.43 -3.06 6.28
C VAL A 36 -9.77 -2.97 5.56
N ALA A 37 -10.72 -2.20 6.09
CA ALA A 37 -12.04 -2.02 5.48
C ALA A 37 -11.93 -1.43 4.06
N HIS A 38 -11.07 -0.43 3.87
CA HIS A 38 -10.84 0.18 2.57
C HIS A 38 -10.20 -0.80 1.57
N ALA A 39 -9.17 -1.53 2.00
CA ALA A 39 -8.48 -2.48 1.12
C ALA A 39 -9.39 -3.63 0.67
N THR A 40 -10.20 -4.15 1.58
CA THR A 40 -11.09 -5.29 1.30
C THR A 40 -12.40 -4.87 0.62
N GLY A 41 -12.88 -3.64 0.85
CA GLY A 41 -14.12 -3.12 0.27
C GLY A 41 -13.96 -2.39 -1.07
N GLU A 42 -12.93 -1.53 -1.21
CA GLU A 42 -12.76 -0.68 -2.40
C GLU A 42 -11.63 -1.16 -3.33
N MET A 43 -10.59 -1.80 -2.78
CA MET A 43 -9.41 -2.20 -3.56
C MET A 43 -9.42 -3.66 -4.03
N GLY A 44 -10.42 -4.45 -3.61
CA GLY A 44 -10.60 -5.84 -4.05
C GLY A 44 -9.59 -6.82 -3.45
N LEU A 45 -8.93 -6.48 -2.33
CA LEU A 45 -8.06 -7.42 -1.64
C LEU A 45 -8.89 -8.52 -0.96
N ARG A 46 -8.64 -9.78 -1.31
CA ARG A 46 -9.11 -10.95 -0.58
C ARG A 46 -7.96 -11.85 -0.18
N THR A 47 -8.00 -12.30 1.07
CA THR A 47 -7.21 -13.41 1.57
C THR A 47 -8.14 -14.57 1.92
N ARG A 48 -7.61 -15.78 2.00
CA ARG A 48 -8.40 -17.01 2.22
C ARG A 48 -9.29 -16.97 3.46
N HIS A 49 -8.76 -16.41 4.55
CA HIS A 49 -9.38 -16.39 5.87
C HIS A 49 -9.79 -14.98 6.32
N MET A 50 -9.48 -13.95 5.53
CA MET A 50 -9.78 -12.54 5.85
C MET A 50 -9.28 -12.12 7.24
N LYS A 51 -8.11 -12.64 7.67
CA LYS A 51 -7.48 -12.28 8.95
C LYS A 51 -7.00 -10.83 8.90
N GLU A 52 -7.75 -9.94 9.54
CA GLU A 52 -7.47 -8.48 9.53
C GLU A 52 -6.05 -8.12 9.98
N ASP A 53 -5.45 -8.89 10.91
CA ASP A 53 -4.05 -8.68 11.34
C ASP A 53 -3.04 -8.92 10.23
N VAL A 54 -3.22 -10.01 9.49
CA VAL A 54 -2.33 -10.37 8.38
C VAL A 54 -2.50 -9.36 7.26
N ILE A 55 -3.75 -9.01 6.91
CA ILE A 55 -4.06 -7.97 5.92
C ILE A 55 -3.41 -6.64 6.31
N TYR A 56 -3.59 -6.17 7.54
CA TYR A 56 -3.01 -4.90 7.96
C TYR A 56 -1.48 -4.89 7.90
N LYS A 57 -0.83 -5.98 8.33
CA LYS A 57 0.63 -6.13 8.25
C LYS A 57 1.12 -6.19 6.81
N LEU A 58 0.43 -6.90 5.93
CA LEU A 58 0.74 -6.92 4.49
C LEU A 58 0.63 -5.52 3.88
N LEU A 59 -0.43 -4.78 4.19
CA LEU A 59 -0.62 -3.42 3.69
C LEU A 59 0.47 -2.47 4.21
N CYS A 60 0.83 -2.54 5.50
CA CYS A 60 1.95 -1.78 6.05
C CYS A 60 3.26 -2.15 5.35
N PHE A 61 3.53 -3.45 5.20
CA PHE A 61 4.76 -3.96 4.59
C PHE A 61 4.92 -3.49 3.15
N PHE A 62 3.88 -3.61 2.32
CA PHE A 62 3.97 -3.22 0.91
C PHE A 62 3.92 -1.71 0.70
N HIS A 63 3.22 -0.94 1.54
CA HIS A 63 2.91 0.47 1.23
C HIS A 63 3.49 1.50 2.21
N ASP A 64 4.05 1.08 3.35
CA ASP A 64 4.53 2.01 4.38
C ASP A 64 5.92 1.69 4.93
N ARG A 65 6.04 0.63 5.73
CA ARG A 65 7.22 0.32 6.57
C ARG A 65 7.40 -1.18 6.76
N ASP A 66 8.64 -1.59 7.05
CA ASP A 66 9.05 -2.97 7.34
C ASP A 66 9.70 -3.11 8.73
N THR A 67 9.33 -2.23 9.66
CA THR A 67 9.79 -2.25 11.05
C THR A 67 9.25 -3.47 11.82
N ASP A 68 9.87 -3.76 12.97
CA ASP A 68 9.59 -4.97 13.75
C ASP A 68 8.13 -5.10 14.22
N ASP A 69 7.40 -4.00 14.38
CA ASP A 69 5.96 -4.05 14.67
C ASP A 69 5.13 -4.66 13.52
N VAL A 70 5.63 -4.59 12.29
CA VAL A 70 5.02 -5.17 11.09
C VAL A 70 5.55 -6.57 10.83
N THR A 71 6.88 -6.72 10.79
CA THR A 71 7.54 -7.96 10.35
C THR A 71 7.84 -8.93 11.49
N GLY A 72 7.80 -8.47 12.73
CA GLY A 72 8.25 -9.24 13.91
C GLY A 72 9.73 -9.59 13.85
N GLY A 73 10.57 -8.71 13.30
CA GLY A 73 12.01 -8.93 13.12
C GLY A 73 12.38 -9.90 11.99
N ARG A 74 11.40 -10.35 11.19
CA ARG A 74 11.64 -11.24 10.04
C ARG A 74 12.25 -10.44 8.88
N ASN A 75 13.13 -11.09 8.13
CA ASN A 75 13.50 -10.61 6.81
C ASN A 75 12.30 -10.70 5.84
N ILE A 76 12.42 -10.08 4.66
CA ILE A 76 11.34 -10.02 3.67
C ILE A 76 10.81 -11.41 3.31
N GLN A 77 11.70 -12.37 3.02
CA GLN A 77 11.30 -13.71 2.62
C GLN A 77 10.51 -14.42 3.72
N ASN A 78 11.06 -14.45 4.93
CA ASN A 78 10.42 -15.09 6.08
C ASN A 78 9.10 -14.42 6.48
N PHE A 79 8.99 -13.09 6.29
CA PHE A 79 7.74 -12.38 6.51
C PHE A 79 6.67 -12.78 5.48
N MET A 80 7.03 -12.85 4.21
CA MET A 80 6.11 -13.27 3.14
C MET A 80 5.69 -14.74 3.30
N ASP A 81 6.62 -15.63 3.66
CA ASP A 81 6.33 -17.04 3.92
C ASP A 81 5.38 -17.19 5.11
N TRP A 82 5.61 -16.43 6.19
CA TRP A 82 4.71 -16.39 7.33
C TRP A 82 3.31 -15.90 6.93
N ALA A 83 3.23 -14.77 6.22
CA ALA A 83 1.94 -14.19 5.83
C ALA A 83 1.16 -15.16 4.92
N ASN A 84 1.83 -15.83 3.98
CA ASN A 84 1.24 -16.81 3.09
C ASN A 84 0.78 -18.09 3.83
N ALA A 85 1.52 -18.53 4.85
CA ALA A 85 1.13 -19.66 5.68
C ALA A 85 -0.07 -19.31 6.59
N GLU A 86 -0.12 -18.10 7.11
CA GLU A 86 -1.20 -17.64 7.99
C GLU A 86 -2.50 -17.34 7.24
N ASP A 87 -2.41 -16.59 6.15
CA ASP A 87 -3.56 -16.18 5.36
C ASP A 87 -3.14 -15.76 3.93
N PRO A 88 -3.11 -16.70 2.97
CA PRO A 88 -2.65 -16.41 1.61
C PRO A 88 -3.58 -15.43 0.89
N ILE A 89 -2.99 -14.53 0.09
CA ILE A 89 -3.73 -13.63 -0.80
C ILE A 89 -4.32 -14.46 -1.94
N GLU A 90 -5.64 -14.38 -2.13
CA GLU A 90 -6.37 -15.05 -3.22
C GLU A 90 -6.64 -14.09 -4.37
N GLU A 91 -6.98 -12.83 -4.06
CA GLU A 91 -7.27 -11.81 -5.06
C GLU A 91 -6.65 -10.47 -4.66
N LEU A 92 -6.03 -9.81 -5.63
CA LEU A 92 -5.54 -8.45 -5.53
C LEU A 92 -5.45 -7.88 -6.95
N ASP A 93 -5.89 -6.64 -7.13
CA ASP A 93 -5.71 -5.94 -8.41
C ASP A 93 -4.21 -5.67 -8.67
N ASP A 94 -3.72 -6.17 -9.81
CA ASP A 94 -2.35 -6.00 -10.32
C ASP A 94 -1.89 -4.53 -10.37
N ASN A 95 -2.82 -3.59 -10.46
CA ASN A 95 -2.53 -2.15 -10.36
C ASN A 95 -1.88 -1.80 -9.01
N TYR A 96 -2.38 -2.35 -7.91
CA TYR A 96 -1.86 -2.04 -6.57
C TYR A 96 -0.59 -2.81 -6.23
N VAL A 97 -0.40 -4.00 -6.82
CA VAL A 97 0.87 -4.76 -6.72
C VAL A 97 2.04 -3.91 -7.18
N MET A 98 1.92 -3.24 -8.33
CA MET A 98 3.00 -2.41 -8.88
C MET A 98 3.30 -1.20 -7.98
N VAL A 99 2.28 -0.55 -7.41
CA VAL A 99 2.51 0.58 -6.51
C VAL A 99 3.18 0.14 -5.20
N GLY A 100 2.78 -1.02 -4.65
CA GLY A 100 3.46 -1.62 -3.50
C GLY A 100 4.92 -1.96 -3.80
N ARG A 101 5.22 -2.50 -4.99
CA ARG A 101 6.61 -2.76 -5.40
C ARG A 101 7.46 -1.49 -5.45
N VAL A 102 6.92 -0.38 -5.98
CA VAL A 102 7.63 0.91 -5.99
C VAL A 102 7.96 1.36 -4.57
N ALA A 103 7.00 1.31 -3.65
CA ALA A 103 7.23 1.67 -2.25
C ALA A 103 8.30 0.78 -1.59
N LEU A 104 8.26 -0.54 -1.85
CA LEU A 104 9.23 -1.50 -1.33
C LEU A 104 10.65 -1.26 -1.88
N LEU A 105 10.80 -0.97 -3.18
CA LEU A 105 12.10 -0.67 -3.79
C LEU A 105 12.69 0.65 -3.28
N LEU A 106 11.89 1.72 -3.21
CA LEU A 106 12.33 3.01 -2.68
C LEU A 106 12.71 2.90 -1.20
N ARG A 107 11.94 2.14 -0.41
CA ARG A 107 12.29 1.86 0.99
C ARG A 107 13.54 0.99 1.09
N GLY A 108 13.71 -0.01 0.22
CA GLY A 108 14.92 -0.84 0.13
C GLY A 108 16.17 0.00 -0.14
N LEU A 109 16.09 0.97 -1.05
CA LEU A 109 17.16 1.94 -1.29
C LEU A 109 17.44 2.78 -0.04
N GLY A 110 16.41 3.29 0.63
CA GLY A 110 16.56 4.02 1.90
C GLY A 110 17.25 3.18 2.98
N ASN A 111 16.85 1.91 3.13
CA ASN A 111 17.46 0.97 4.05
C ASN A 111 18.96 0.76 3.77
N ALA A 112 19.39 0.76 2.50
CA ALA A 112 20.81 0.66 2.13
C ALA A 112 21.65 1.88 2.60
N PHE A 113 21.01 3.03 2.80
CA PHE A 113 21.59 4.23 3.42
C PHE A 113 21.32 4.30 4.93
N ASN A 114 20.89 3.20 5.56
CA ASN A 114 20.52 3.13 6.97
C ASN A 114 19.35 4.08 7.36
N LEU A 115 18.48 4.42 6.41
CA LEU A 115 17.27 5.21 6.64
C LEU A 115 16.07 4.29 6.87
N LYS A 116 15.35 4.53 7.97
CA LYS A 116 14.07 3.86 8.26
C LYS A 116 12.91 4.76 7.87
N LEU A 117 12.36 4.52 6.68
CA LEU A 117 11.32 5.36 6.09
C LEU A 117 9.92 4.82 6.42
N ARG A 118 8.99 5.75 6.69
CA ARG A 118 7.55 5.52 6.60
C ARG A 118 7.03 6.17 5.33
N VAL A 119 6.92 5.39 4.26
CA VAL A 119 6.60 5.89 2.90
C VAL A 119 5.31 6.73 2.91
N THR A 120 4.30 6.30 3.66
CA THR A 120 3.01 6.97 3.70
C THR A 120 3.08 8.39 4.27
N GLN A 121 4.04 8.69 5.15
CA GLN A 121 4.19 10.04 5.71
C GLN A 121 4.67 11.04 4.65
N TYR A 122 5.52 10.60 3.72
CA TYR A 122 5.97 11.42 2.60
C TYR A 122 4.87 11.60 1.56
N TRP A 123 4.07 10.56 1.31
CA TRP A 123 3.04 10.58 0.26
C TRP A 123 1.71 11.20 0.73
N LYS A 124 1.50 11.32 2.04
CA LYS A 124 0.28 11.88 2.65
C LYS A 124 -0.13 13.22 2.07
N LYS A 125 0.83 14.13 1.83
CA LYS A 125 0.54 15.46 1.26
C LYS A 125 -0.05 15.35 -0.15
N GLU A 126 0.55 14.51 -0.99
CA GLU A 126 0.11 14.34 -2.37
C GLU A 126 -1.20 13.55 -2.47
N ALA A 127 -1.40 12.56 -1.60
CA ALA A 127 -2.67 11.86 -1.47
C ALA A 127 -3.82 12.82 -1.10
N LYS A 128 -3.61 13.69 -0.10
CA LYS A 128 -4.60 14.73 0.26
C LYS A 128 -4.87 15.69 -0.90
N ARG A 129 -3.81 16.19 -1.54
CA ARG A 129 -3.93 17.12 -2.66
C ARG A 129 -4.76 16.51 -3.79
N PHE A 130 -4.48 15.26 -4.14
CA PHE A 130 -5.21 14.55 -5.19
C PHE A 130 -6.71 14.44 -4.88
N LEU A 131 -7.07 14.02 -3.67
CA LEU A 131 -8.47 13.89 -3.25
C LEU A 131 -9.21 15.25 -3.19
N GLN A 132 -8.50 16.35 -2.95
CA GLN A 132 -9.07 17.70 -2.97
C GLN A 132 -9.32 18.22 -4.38
N THR A 133 -8.40 17.94 -5.33
CA THR A 133 -8.51 18.43 -6.70
C THR A 133 -9.35 17.55 -7.61
N HIS A 134 -9.62 16.32 -7.19
CA HIS A 134 -10.50 15.38 -7.87
C HIS A 134 -11.50 14.89 -6.84
N PRO A 135 -12.60 15.60 -6.54
CA PRO A 135 -13.65 15.09 -5.66
C PRO A 135 -14.32 13.84 -6.26
N GLU A 136 -15.04 13.06 -5.47
CA GLU A 136 -15.81 11.93 -6.00
C GLU A 136 -16.92 12.45 -6.93
N PRO A 137 -17.18 11.78 -8.07
CA PRO A 137 -18.36 12.10 -8.87
C PRO A 137 -19.61 11.93 -8.00
N ASN A 138 -20.55 12.87 -8.06
CA ASN A 138 -21.81 12.72 -7.36
C ASN A 138 -22.54 11.49 -7.91
N ALA A 139 -23.09 10.65 -7.03
CA ALA A 139 -23.82 9.42 -7.37
C ALA A 139 -25.12 9.64 -8.18
N PHE A 140 -25.37 10.86 -8.66
CA PHE A 140 -26.56 11.29 -9.39
C PHE A 140 -26.24 11.79 -10.82
N GLU A 141 -24.99 11.61 -11.30
CA GLU A 141 -24.56 12.04 -12.65
C GLU A 141 -24.21 10.87 -13.61
N GLU A 142 -24.67 9.64 -13.32
CA GLU A 142 -24.65 8.50 -14.26
C GLU A 142 -26.03 8.20 -14.86
#